data_AF-A0A2G0Q678-F1
#
_entry.id   AF-A0A2G0Q678-F1
#
_cell.length_a   1.000
_cell.length_b   1.000
_cell.length_c   1.000
_cell.angle_alpha   90.00
_cell.angle_beta   90.00
_cell.angle_gamma   90.00
#
_symmetry.space_group_name_H-M   'P 1'
#
loop_
_entity.id
_entity.type
_entity.pdbx_description
1 polymer ?
#
loop_
_entity_poly.entity_id
_entity_poly.type
_entity_poly.pdbx_seq_one_letter_code
_entity_poly.pdbx_strand_id
1 'polypeptide(L)'
;MFNFERNNCFQIKANNFLLVLLIVIIAGSYSTRGITAVCKANSMQEIVKFDDIYVDYKNLPDIKPASNNEMRVSCSISGQHIYVKSMTGVNVGSLKNNFYETSLPGVRFKWELKPNGVVSQVMNVGSSRGIGIGNRTLSSKFYIEINSDVQSGTVNEIMITMADTKNKNAVFTYKIPSFNVTARSCEITTPIVNVPMGAVLKSHFKNIGDTAGGRSFEINVQCKGSPNANITWEPGKTNTNGVINADSTSSATGIGIQMLDDKDNPVKFGEQQALGVINSLKTLSYKARYYQTSHMVTAGSVNATATFTVDYK
;
A
#
# COMPACT_ATOMS: atom_id res chain seq x y z
N MET A 1 -44.94 -5.74 65.37
CA MET A 1 -43.50 -5.45 65.44
C MET A 1 -43.31 -4.07 64.80
N PHE A 2 -43.04 -3.08 65.65
CA PHE A 2 -42.71 -1.66 65.40
C PHE A 2 -41.47 -1.53 64.47
N ASN A 3 -41.08 -0.43 63.81
CA ASN A 3 -41.41 1.01 63.82
C ASN A 3 -40.74 1.66 62.56
N PHE A 4 -41.33 2.71 61.95
CA PHE A 4 -40.84 4.12 61.83
C PHE A 4 -39.45 4.34 61.16
N GLU A 5 -39.17 5.32 60.27
CA GLU A 5 -39.75 6.65 60.11
C GLU A 5 -39.24 7.45 58.87
N ARG A 6 -40.17 8.18 58.23
CA ARG A 6 -40.22 9.59 57.73
C ARG A 6 -39.10 10.26 56.90
N ASN A 7 -39.41 10.82 55.72
CA ASN A 7 -40.13 12.10 55.36
C ASN A 7 -39.27 13.37 55.46
N ASN A 8 -39.09 14.11 54.35
CA ASN A 8 -39.97 15.23 54.04
C ASN A 8 -39.72 15.86 52.66
N CYS A 9 -40.84 16.18 52.02
CA CYS A 9 -41.03 16.89 50.76
C CYS A 9 -40.91 18.42 50.98
N PHE A 10 -40.65 19.21 49.93
CA PHE A 10 -41.58 20.28 49.49
C PHE A 10 -41.10 20.97 48.20
N GLN A 11 -42.01 20.99 47.22
CA GLN A 11 -42.03 21.82 46.00
C GLN A 11 -42.54 23.23 46.32
N ILE A 12 -42.18 24.25 45.53
CA ILE A 12 -43.06 25.35 45.08
C ILE A 12 -42.42 26.06 43.86
N LYS A 13 -43.27 26.41 42.88
CA LYS A 13 -42.98 27.07 41.60
C LYS A 13 -43.82 28.37 41.52
N ALA A 14 -43.25 29.42 40.90
CA ALA A 14 -43.82 30.72 40.46
C ALA A 14 -44.21 31.73 41.58
N ASN A 15 -44.07 33.06 41.45
CA ASN A 15 -44.35 33.96 40.33
C ASN A 15 -43.68 35.35 40.52
N ASN A 16 -43.61 36.16 39.44
CA ASN A 16 -43.08 37.53 39.32
C ASN A 16 -43.57 38.56 40.37
N PHE A 17 -42.67 39.43 40.87
CA PHE A 17 -42.92 40.88 41.06
C PHE A 17 -41.63 41.68 41.40
N LEU A 18 -41.29 42.64 40.53
CA LEU A 18 -40.60 43.94 40.70
C LEU A 18 -39.46 44.20 41.74
N LEU A 19 -38.35 44.72 41.18
CA LEU A 19 -37.54 45.88 41.61
C LEU A 19 -36.57 45.74 42.83
N VAL A 20 -35.26 45.79 42.56
CA VAL A 20 -34.35 46.94 42.84
C VAL A 20 -32.88 46.51 42.65
N LEU A 21 -32.17 47.34 41.88
CA LEU A 21 -30.72 47.32 41.62
C LEU A 21 -29.86 47.22 42.90
N LEU A 22 -28.84 46.37 42.87
CA LEU A 22 -27.50 46.63 43.43
C LEU A 22 -26.51 45.56 42.93
N ILE A 23 -25.92 45.81 41.76
CA ILE A 23 -24.75 45.05 41.29
C ILE A 23 -23.50 45.73 41.87
N VAL A 24 -22.93 45.15 42.91
CA VAL A 24 -21.55 45.45 43.33
C VAL A 24 -20.63 44.50 42.56
N ILE A 25 -20.07 44.95 41.44
CA ILE A 25 -18.98 44.23 40.77
C ILE A 25 -17.72 44.49 41.60
N ILE A 26 -17.38 43.56 42.49
CA ILE A 26 -16.02 43.45 43.01
C ILE A 26 -15.16 42.99 41.82
N ALA A 27 -14.49 43.93 41.16
CA ALA A 27 -13.41 43.65 40.23
C ALA A 27 -12.22 43.10 41.03
N GLY A 28 -12.34 41.86 41.49
CA GLY A 28 -11.21 41.06 41.92
C GLY A 28 -10.40 40.75 40.67
N SER A 29 -9.31 41.49 40.48
CA SER A 29 -8.29 41.22 39.48
C SER A 29 -7.62 39.88 39.76
N TYR A 30 -8.30 38.79 39.40
CA TYR A 30 -7.63 37.53 39.11
C TYR A 30 -6.96 37.68 37.75
N SER A 31 -5.76 38.27 37.75
CA SER A 31 -4.84 38.06 36.64
C SER A 31 -4.41 36.59 36.69
N THR A 32 -5.20 35.70 36.11
CA THR A 32 -4.65 34.44 35.64
C THR A 32 -3.67 34.84 34.53
N ARG A 33 -2.39 34.96 34.89
CA ARG A 33 -1.30 35.02 33.92
C ARG A 33 -1.36 33.70 33.18
N GLY A 34 -2.19 33.62 32.13
CA GLY A 34 -2.09 32.59 31.14
C GLY A 34 -0.68 32.68 30.57
N ILE A 35 0.18 31.74 30.94
CA ILE A 35 1.54 31.68 30.42
C ILE A 35 1.42 31.34 28.95
N THR A 36 1.37 32.38 28.12
CA THR A 36 1.34 32.23 26.67
C THR A 36 2.64 31.54 26.22
N ALA A 37 2.53 30.59 25.28
CA ALA A 37 3.69 29.94 24.69
C ALA A 37 4.68 31.00 24.16
N VAL A 38 5.99 30.79 24.35
CA VAL A 38 7.01 31.76 23.92
C VAL A 38 7.06 31.81 22.40
N CYS A 39 6.82 30.66 21.77
CA CYS A 39 6.60 30.55 20.35
C CYS A 39 5.13 30.28 20.05
N LYS A 40 4.64 30.86 18.96
CA LYS A 40 3.30 30.62 18.42
C LYS A 40 3.42 30.17 16.97
N ALA A 41 2.57 29.24 16.56
CA ALA A 41 2.44 28.83 15.17
C ALA A 41 1.18 29.44 14.54
N ASN A 42 1.17 29.58 13.22
CA ASN A 42 -0.03 30.01 12.48
C ASN A 42 -1.15 28.96 12.48
N SER A 43 -0.82 27.69 12.77
CA SER A 43 -1.78 26.62 13.03
C SER A 43 -1.33 25.77 14.21
N MET A 44 -2.28 25.28 15.01
CA MET A 44 -2.00 24.36 16.11
C MET A 44 -1.73 22.92 15.62
N GLN A 45 -2.17 22.59 14.41
CA GLN A 45 -2.02 21.26 13.83
C GLN A 45 -1.88 21.34 12.31
N GLU A 46 -1.05 20.46 11.76
CA GLU A 46 -0.89 20.28 10.33
C GLU A 46 -1.01 18.81 9.96
N ILE A 47 -1.83 18.52 8.96
CA ILE A 47 -2.07 17.15 8.48
C ILE A 47 -1.16 16.89 7.29
N VAL A 48 -0.36 15.83 7.38
CA VAL A 48 0.48 15.35 6.28
C VAL A 48 -0.09 14.02 5.82
N LYS A 49 -0.58 13.96 4.58
CA LYS A 49 -1.25 12.77 4.05
C LYS A 49 -0.26 11.90 3.30
N PHE A 50 -0.32 10.60 3.58
CA PHE A 50 0.11 9.54 2.67
C PHE A 50 -1.16 8.88 2.15
N ASP A 51 -1.25 8.72 0.83
CA ASP A 51 -2.27 7.85 0.25
C ASP A 51 -1.96 6.38 0.58
N ASP A 52 -2.93 5.49 0.41
CA ASP A 52 -2.69 4.06 0.53
C ASP A 52 -1.56 3.63 -0.43
N ILE A 53 -0.58 2.91 0.11
CA ILE A 53 0.66 2.58 -0.58
C ILE A 53 0.56 1.16 -1.14
N TYR A 54 0.80 1.02 -2.44
CA TYR A 54 0.91 -0.27 -3.12
C TYR A 54 2.34 -0.49 -3.60
N VAL A 55 2.94 -1.62 -3.24
CA VAL A 55 4.32 -1.96 -3.62
C VAL A 55 4.43 -3.39 -4.16
N ASP A 56 5.34 -3.57 -5.12
CA ASP A 56 5.79 -4.88 -5.57
C ASP A 56 7.00 -5.30 -4.73
N TYR A 57 6.99 -6.50 -4.14
CA TYR A 57 8.15 -7.01 -3.38
C TYR A 57 9.45 -7.00 -4.20
N LYS A 58 9.36 -7.10 -5.53
CA LYS A 58 10.52 -7.04 -6.44
C LYS A 58 11.19 -5.67 -6.47
N ASN A 59 10.47 -4.61 -6.08
CA ASN A 59 10.93 -3.23 -6.12
C ASN A 59 11.30 -2.69 -4.73
N LEU A 60 11.42 -3.56 -3.71
CA LEU A 60 11.76 -3.15 -2.35
C LEU A 60 13.27 -3.18 -2.08
N PRO A 61 13.79 -2.29 -1.20
CA PRO A 61 13.06 -1.28 -0.43
C PRO A 61 12.60 -0.10 -1.28
N ASP A 62 11.45 0.49 -0.92
CA ASP A 62 10.86 1.65 -1.59
C ASP A 62 10.63 2.80 -0.60
N ILE A 63 10.83 4.04 -1.02
CA ILE A 63 10.71 5.23 -0.17
C ILE A 63 9.66 6.16 -0.77
N LYS A 64 8.57 6.40 -0.02
CA LYS A 64 7.52 7.36 -0.36
C LYS A 64 7.74 8.67 0.38
N PRO A 65 7.98 9.80 -0.31
CA PRO A 65 8.04 11.11 0.31
C PRO A 65 6.67 11.78 0.39
N ALA A 66 6.45 12.57 1.43
CA ALA A 66 5.37 13.56 1.53
C ALA A 66 5.93 14.88 2.05
N SER A 67 5.23 15.98 1.81
CA SER A 67 5.59 17.30 2.34
C SER A 67 4.39 17.95 2.98
N ASN A 68 4.64 18.88 3.91
CA ASN A 68 3.59 19.69 4.51
C ASN A 68 3.40 21.00 3.73
N ASN A 69 2.35 21.75 4.08
CA ASN A 69 2.23 23.16 3.71
C ASN A 69 3.22 23.98 4.53
N GLU A 70 3.45 25.24 4.16
CA GLU A 70 4.34 26.11 4.94
C GLU A 70 3.78 26.39 6.35
N MET A 71 4.45 25.89 7.38
CA MET A 71 4.16 26.20 8.79
C MET A 71 4.95 27.44 9.21
N ARG A 72 4.31 28.46 9.78
CA ARG A 72 4.98 29.67 10.24
C ARG A 72 5.01 29.72 11.76
N VAL A 73 6.21 29.83 12.33
CA VAL A 73 6.43 29.94 13.77
C VAL A 73 7.07 31.27 14.10
N SER A 74 6.51 31.97 15.08
CA SER A 74 7.00 33.22 15.61
C SER A 74 7.34 33.09 17.09
N CYS A 75 8.49 33.61 17.51
CA CYS A 75 8.89 33.56 18.93
C CYS A 75 9.19 34.98 19.45
N SER A 76 8.79 35.24 20.69
CA SER A 76 8.90 36.57 21.33
C SER A 76 10.26 36.83 22.01
N ILE A 77 11.16 35.84 22.01
CA ILE A 77 12.46 35.90 22.70
C ILE A 77 13.59 35.60 21.71
N SER A 78 14.70 36.32 21.83
CA SER A 78 15.90 36.08 21.02
C SER A 78 16.53 34.73 21.28
N GLY A 79 17.01 34.09 20.20
CA GLY A 79 17.65 32.77 20.29
C GLY A 79 16.70 31.66 20.73
N GLN A 80 15.39 31.82 20.58
CA GLN A 80 14.43 30.80 20.98
C GLN A 80 14.46 29.59 20.03
N HIS A 81 14.33 28.39 20.60
CA HIS A 81 14.25 27.13 19.88
C HIS A 81 12.88 26.49 20.07
N ILE A 82 12.48 25.70 19.08
CA ILE A 82 11.47 24.66 19.22
C ILE A 82 12.13 23.29 19.17
N TYR A 83 11.53 22.29 19.79
CA TYR A 83 12.05 20.93 19.80
C TYR A 83 10.93 19.90 19.67
N VAL A 84 11.32 18.69 19.25
CA VAL A 84 10.41 17.54 19.18
C VAL A 84 10.17 17.03 20.60
N LYS A 85 9.02 17.38 21.18
CA LYS A 85 8.65 16.99 22.54
C LYS A 85 8.31 15.51 22.64
N SER A 86 7.57 15.00 21.67
CA SER A 86 7.17 13.60 21.59
C SER A 86 6.80 13.20 20.18
N MET A 87 6.92 11.90 19.90
CA MET A 87 6.34 11.25 18.73
C MET A 87 5.58 9.99 19.18
N THR A 88 4.34 9.84 18.74
CA THR A 88 3.51 8.65 18.98
C THR A 88 3.20 7.97 17.65
N GLY A 89 2.83 6.68 17.69
CA GLY A 89 2.61 5.88 16.47
C GLY A 89 3.89 5.28 15.85
N VAL A 90 5.05 5.60 16.44
CA VAL A 90 6.36 5.04 16.08
C VAL A 90 7.07 4.52 17.33
N ASN A 91 7.99 3.57 17.15
CA ASN A 91 8.83 3.05 18.21
C ASN A 91 10.06 3.96 18.41
N VAL A 92 9.94 4.91 19.33
CA VAL A 92 11.01 5.89 19.65
C VAL A 92 12.30 5.25 20.19
N GLY A 93 12.23 4.01 20.69
CA GLY A 93 13.41 3.25 21.15
C GLY A 93 14.15 2.52 20.02
N SER A 94 13.57 2.45 18.82
CA SER A 94 14.14 1.75 17.67
C SER A 94 14.43 2.72 16.52
N LEU A 95 15.42 3.59 16.72
CA LEU A 95 15.94 4.47 15.68
C LEU A 95 17.13 3.80 14.98
N LYS A 96 16.96 3.42 13.71
CA LYS A 96 18.03 2.83 12.87
C LYS A 96 18.15 3.64 11.58
N ASN A 97 19.37 4.04 11.23
CA ASN A 97 19.65 4.86 10.04
C ASN A 97 18.74 6.10 9.93
N ASN A 98 18.41 6.75 11.06
CA ASN A 98 17.50 7.89 11.14
C ASN A 98 16.02 7.61 10.83
N PHE A 99 15.60 6.35 10.82
CA PHE A 99 14.21 5.96 10.70
C PHE A 99 13.71 5.30 11.98
N TYR A 100 12.48 5.63 12.37
CA TYR A 100 11.74 4.93 13.42
C TYR A 100 10.91 3.80 12.83
N GLU A 101 10.86 2.66 13.51
CA GLU A 101 9.86 1.63 13.18
C GLU A 101 8.44 2.16 13.44
N THR A 102 7.52 1.89 12.53
CA THR A 102 6.09 2.24 12.72
C THR A 102 5.34 1.12 13.45
N SER A 103 4.01 1.25 13.56
CA SER A 103 3.17 0.15 14.05
C SER A 103 3.12 -1.05 13.09
N LEU A 104 3.49 -0.88 11.81
CA LEU A 104 3.50 -1.95 10.81
C LEU A 104 4.94 -2.46 10.64
N PRO A 105 5.24 -3.73 10.95
CA PRO A 105 6.57 -4.30 10.75
C PRO A 105 7.04 -4.18 9.30
N GLY A 106 8.32 -3.85 9.12
CA GLY A 106 8.92 -3.61 7.81
C GLY A 106 8.60 -2.23 7.22
N VAL A 107 7.87 -1.36 7.93
CA VAL A 107 7.59 0.02 7.51
C VAL A 107 8.19 1.00 8.51
N ARG A 108 9.02 1.91 8.01
CA ARG A 108 9.77 2.88 8.82
C ARG A 108 9.48 4.32 8.43
N PHE A 109 9.58 5.22 9.40
CA PHE A 109 9.27 6.64 9.28
C PHE A 109 10.50 7.52 9.55
N LYS A 110 10.76 8.48 8.66
CA LYS A 110 11.77 9.54 8.84
C LYS A 110 11.16 10.89 8.54
N TRP A 111 11.61 11.91 9.27
CA TRP A 111 11.20 13.29 9.07
C TRP A 111 12.41 14.23 9.05
N GLU A 112 12.39 15.16 8.10
CA GLU A 112 13.32 16.27 7.98
C GLU A 112 12.57 17.59 8.06
N LEU A 113 13.15 18.55 8.76
CA LEU A 113 12.62 19.90 8.92
C LEU A 113 13.62 20.91 8.35
N LYS A 114 13.13 22.02 7.81
CA LYS A 114 13.95 23.11 7.27
C LYS A 114 13.28 24.46 7.47
N PRO A 115 13.66 25.20 8.53
CA PRO A 115 13.45 26.64 8.60
C PRO A 115 14.09 27.39 7.44
N ASN A 116 13.41 28.43 6.95
CA ASN A 116 13.92 29.32 5.90
C ASN A 116 15.26 29.95 6.30
N GLY A 117 16.24 29.89 5.40
CA GLY A 117 17.61 30.37 5.65
C GLY A 117 18.47 29.43 6.50
N VAL A 118 18.00 28.22 6.81
CA VAL A 118 18.75 27.19 7.55
C VAL A 118 18.80 25.90 6.72
N VAL A 119 19.84 25.08 6.90
CA VAL A 119 19.95 23.76 6.27
C VAL A 119 18.87 22.80 6.77
N SER A 120 18.53 21.79 5.96
CA SER A 120 17.63 20.72 6.40
C SER A 120 18.28 19.92 7.52
N GLN A 121 17.48 19.41 8.45
CA GLN A 121 17.94 18.52 9.51
C GLN A 121 16.94 17.38 9.69
N VAL A 122 17.44 16.16 9.81
CA VAL A 122 16.66 15.02 10.31
C VAL A 122 16.24 15.30 11.75
N MET A 123 14.95 15.08 12.03
CA MET A 123 14.36 15.38 13.31
C MET A 123 14.03 14.09 14.07
N ASN A 124 14.62 13.98 15.26
CA ASN A 124 14.38 12.91 16.22
C ASN A 124 13.72 13.46 17.50
N VAL A 125 13.15 12.61 18.36
CA VAL A 125 12.66 13.05 19.67
C VAL A 125 13.80 13.76 20.42
N GLY A 126 13.54 14.96 20.94
CA GLY A 126 14.55 15.82 21.58
C GLY A 126 15.34 16.71 20.62
N SER A 127 15.31 16.48 19.30
CA SER A 127 15.96 17.38 18.33
C SER A 127 15.35 18.77 18.39
N SER A 128 16.19 19.80 18.32
CA SER A 128 15.76 21.20 18.39
C SER A 128 16.15 22.00 17.15
N ARG A 129 15.39 23.05 16.85
CA ARG A 129 15.64 24.02 15.78
C ARG A 129 15.54 25.43 16.31
N GLY A 130 16.57 26.23 16.01
CA GLY A 130 16.57 27.65 16.29
C GLY A 130 15.55 28.36 15.39
N ILE A 131 14.65 29.11 16.01
CA ILE A 131 13.72 30.01 15.32
C ILE A 131 14.28 31.44 15.32
N GLY A 132 14.88 31.86 16.44
CA GLY A 132 15.41 33.23 16.63
C GLY A 132 14.32 34.25 16.96
N ILE A 133 14.58 35.54 16.72
CA ILE A 133 13.57 36.62 16.82
C ILE A 133 12.80 36.69 15.50
N GLY A 134 11.46 36.72 15.59
CA GLY A 134 10.59 36.97 14.44
C GLY A 134 9.97 35.71 13.83
N ASN A 135 9.54 35.80 12.57
CA ASN A 135 8.81 34.75 11.86
C ASN A 135 9.77 33.84 11.09
N ARG A 136 9.68 32.53 11.30
CA ARG A 136 10.31 31.51 10.46
C ARG A 136 9.27 30.68 9.75
N THR A 137 9.50 30.45 8.47
CA THR A 137 8.75 29.46 7.70
C THR A 137 9.46 28.13 7.78
N LEU A 138 8.73 27.10 8.16
CA LEU A 138 9.17 25.72 8.30
C LEU A 138 8.66 24.90 7.10
N SER A 139 9.59 24.30 6.37
CA SER A 139 9.30 23.30 5.34
C SER A 139 9.74 21.93 5.84
N SER A 140 8.85 20.95 5.82
CA SER A 140 9.11 19.60 6.30
C SER A 140 8.94 18.58 5.17
N LYS A 141 9.82 17.57 5.16
CA LYS A 141 9.73 16.39 4.31
C LYS A 141 9.63 15.13 5.17
N PHE A 142 8.66 14.29 4.84
CA PHE A 142 8.34 13.06 5.55
C PHE A 142 8.59 11.89 4.61
N TYR A 143 9.09 10.79 5.15
CA TYR A 143 9.47 9.62 4.37
C TYR A 143 8.90 8.37 5.04
N ILE A 144 8.18 7.56 4.27
CA ILE A 144 7.83 6.20 4.61
C ILE A 144 8.71 5.28 3.79
N GLU A 145 9.51 4.46 4.45
CA GLU A 145 10.32 3.44 3.82
C GLU A 145 9.69 2.08 4.06
N ILE A 146 9.51 1.31 2.99
CA ILE A 146 8.95 -0.02 3.00
C ILE A 146 10.07 -1.00 2.70
N ASN A 147 10.37 -1.90 3.63
CA ASN A 147 11.41 -2.91 3.51
C ASN A 147 10.84 -4.25 3.02
N SER A 148 11.71 -5.17 2.61
CA SER A 148 11.36 -6.48 2.03
C SER A 148 10.57 -7.43 2.94
N ASP A 149 10.67 -7.22 4.26
CA ASP A 149 9.99 -7.99 5.30
C ASP A 149 8.58 -7.47 5.62
N VAL A 150 8.12 -6.40 4.96
CA VAL A 150 6.78 -5.85 5.14
C VAL A 150 5.70 -6.93 4.94
N GLN A 151 4.67 -6.85 5.77
CA GLN A 151 3.40 -7.53 5.55
C GLN A 151 2.32 -6.48 5.30
N SER A 152 1.39 -6.79 4.39
CA SER A 152 0.27 -5.88 4.13
C SER A 152 -0.51 -5.60 5.42
N GLY A 153 -0.86 -4.35 5.65
CA GLY A 153 -1.52 -3.92 6.88
C GLY A 153 -1.65 -2.41 6.97
N THR A 154 -1.98 -1.93 8.16
CA THR A 154 -2.22 -0.50 8.41
C THR A 154 -1.09 0.09 9.24
N VAL A 155 -0.55 1.21 8.79
CA VAL A 155 0.27 2.09 9.62
C VAL A 155 -0.67 2.95 10.43
N ASN A 156 -0.58 2.88 11.75
CA ASN A 156 -1.38 3.69 12.66
C ASN A 156 -0.99 5.17 12.57
N GLU A 157 -1.87 6.03 13.05
CA GLU A 157 -1.61 7.46 13.10
C GLU A 157 -0.29 7.79 13.80
N ILE A 158 0.53 8.62 13.15
CA ILE A 158 1.77 9.18 13.71
C ILE A 158 1.50 10.63 14.09
N MET A 159 1.74 10.97 15.35
CA MET A 159 1.61 12.35 15.85
C MET A 159 2.95 12.84 16.37
N ILE A 160 3.37 14.01 15.90
CA ILE A 160 4.61 14.68 16.30
C ILE A 160 4.22 15.96 17.02
N THR A 161 4.65 16.11 18.27
CA THR A 161 4.40 17.32 19.06
C THR A 161 5.64 18.18 19.14
N MET A 162 5.53 19.42 18.64
CA MET A 162 6.57 20.44 18.75
C MET A 162 6.29 21.34 19.95
N ALA A 163 7.32 21.65 20.73
CA ALA A 163 7.22 22.52 21.89
C ALA A 163 8.33 23.57 21.92
N ASP A 164 8.12 24.69 22.61
CA ASP A 164 9.18 25.67 22.84
C ASP A 164 10.11 25.19 23.97
N THR A 165 11.41 25.47 23.87
CA THR A 165 12.39 25.01 24.87
C THR A 165 12.32 25.75 26.20
N LYS A 166 11.61 26.90 26.27
CA LYS A 166 11.64 27.77 27.46
C LYS A 166 10.61 27.36 28.49
N ASN A 167 9.34 27.21 28.09
CA ASN A 167 8.25 26.81 28.97
C ASN A 167 7.79 25.36 28.72
N LYS A 168 8.30 24.69 27.67
CA LYS A 168 7.95 23.31 27.28
C LYS A 168 6.48 23.11 26.87
N ASN A 169 5.77 24.20 26.59
CA ASN A 169 4.41 24.20 26.07
C ASN A 169 4.43 23.78 24.60
N ALA A 170 3.41 23.02 24.21
CA ALA A 170 3.22 22.65 22.81
C ALA A 170 2.96 23.90 21.97
N VAL A 171 3.60 23.97 20.81
CA VAL A 171 3.46 25.05 19.83
C VAL A 171 2.53 24.61 18.71
N PHE A 172 2.80 23.44 18.12
CA PHE A 172 1.97 22.83 17.08
C PHE A 172 2.23 21.33 16.99
N THR A 173 1.38 20.61 16.24
CA THR A 173 1.55 19.19 15.94
C THR A 173 1.55 18.89 14.45
N TYR A 174 2.30 17.87 14.05
CA TYR A 174 2.08 17.19 12.78
C TYR A 174 1.26 15.93 13.03
N LYS A 175 0.22 15.74 12.23
CA LYS A 175 -0.58 14.52 12.21
C LYS A 175 -0.43 13.84 10.87
N ILE A 176 0.08 12.62 10.88
CA ILE A 176 0.04 11.70 9.76
C ILE A 176 -1.09 10.70 10.06
N PRO A 177 -2.25 10.82 9.39
CA PRO A 177 -3.35 9.87 9.58
C PRO A 177 -2.91 8.44 9.27
N SER A 178 -3.67 7.45 9.77
CA SER A 178 -3.44 6.06 9.39
C SER A 178 -3.64 5.85 7.89
N PHE A 179 -2.83 4.98 7.30
CA PHE A 179 -2.91 4.59 5.89
C PHE A 179 -2.56 3.11 5.73
N ASN A 180 -3.01 2.50 4.63
CA ASN A 180 -2.74 1.09 4.35
C ASN A 180 -1.48 0.94 3.49
N VAL A 181 -0.76 -0.16 3.74
CA VAL A 181 0.33 -0.63 2.88
C VAL A 181 -0.07 -2.00 2.36
N THR A 182 -0.09 -2.16 1.04
CA THR A 182 -0.33 -3.44 0.38
C THR A 182 0.90 -3.83 -0.42
N ALA A 183 1.52 -4.95 -0.05
CA ALA A 183 2.70 -5.49 -0.71
C ALA A 183 2.37 -6.84 -1.36
N ARG A 184 2.62 -6.96 -2.67
CA ARG A 184 2.31 -8.18 -3.44
C ARG A 184 3.29 -8.37 -4.61
N SER A 185 3.58 -9.61 -4.99
CA SER A 185 4.41 -9.90 -6.17
C SER A 185 4.10 -11.29 -6.70
N CYS A 186 4.28 -11.51 -8.00
CA CYS A 186 4.33 -12.84 -8.61
C CYS A 186 5.52 -12.95 -9.56
N GLU A 187 6.15 -14.13 -9.60
CA GLU A 187 7.25 -14.49 -10.48
C GLU A 187 6.96 -15.84 -11.14
N ILE A 188 7.18 -15.91 -12.45
CA ILE A 188 7.10 -17.17 -13.19
C ILE A 188 8.46 -17.85 -13.06
N THR A 189 8.54 -18.97 -12.35
CA THR A 189 9.80 -19.71 -12.14
C THR A 189 10.13 -20.65 -13.30
N THR A 190 9.17 -20.86 -14.21
CA THR A 190 9.34 -21.59 -15.48
C THR A 190 8.99 -20.68 -16.67
N PRO A 191 9.81 -19.65 -16.96
CA PRO A 191 9.48 -18.64 -17.97
C PRO A 191 9.51 -19.19 -19.40
N ILE A 192 10.23 -20.29 -19.63
CA ILE A 192 10.31 -20.99 -20.92
C ILE A 192 9.90 -22.44 -20.70
N VAL A 193 8.88 -22.90 -21.43
CA VAL A 193 8.39 -24.27 -21.37
C VAL A 193 8.54 -24.92 -22.75
N ASN A 194 9.43 -25.90 -22.86
CA ASN A 194 9.61 -26.69 -24.07
C ASN A 194 8.76 -27.96 -23.98
N VAL A 195 7.88 -28.17 -24.96
CA VAL A 195 6.97 -29.33 -24.99
C VAL A 195 7.36 -30.26 -26.15
N PRO A 196 8.21 -31.28 -25.92
CA PRO A 196 8.59 -32.22 -26.97
C PRO A 196 7.41 -33.14 -27.34
N MET A 197 6.72 -32.80 -28.42
CA MET A 197 5.50 -33.48 -28.86
C MET A 197 5.72 -34.93 -29.34
N GLY A 198 6.92 -35.24 -29.84
CA GLY A 198 7.25 -36.55 -30.40
C GLY A 198 6.57 -36.80 -31.75
N ALA A 199 6.60 -38.04 -32.22
CA ALA A 199 6.01 -38.42 -33.50
C ALA A 199 4.62 -39.05 -33.34
N VAL A 200 3.76 -38.84 -34.33
CA VAL A 200 2.45 -39.50 -34.48
C VAL A 200 2.26 -39.94 -35.92
N LEU A 201 1.43 -40.97 -36.14
CA LEU A 201 1.15 -41.46 -37.48
C LEU A 201 0.14 -40.57 -38.18
N LYS A 202 0.38 -40.30 -39.48
CA LYS A 202 -0.57 -39.58 -40.35
C LYS A 202 -1.95 -40.26 -40.38
N SER A 203 -2.02 -41.57 -40.19
CA SER A 203 -3.27 -42.35 -40.18
C SER A 203 -4.22 -41.99 -39.02
N HIS A 204 -3.75 -41.28 -37.99
CA HIS A 204 -4.59 -40.75 -36.93
C HIS A 204 -5.43 -39.53 -37.36
N PHE A 205 -5.15 -38.95 -38.54
CA PHE A 205 -5.78 -37.73 -39.04
C PHE A 205 -6.56 -38.02 -40.33
N LYS A 206 -7.87 -38.21 -40.20
CA LYS A 206 -8.81 -38.50 -41.29
C LYS A 206 -9.75 -37.32 -41.54
N ASN A 207 -10.19 -36.64 -40.48
CA ASN A 207 -11.14 -35.53 -40.53
C ASN A 207 -10.63 -34.31 -39.76
N ILE A 208 -11.01 -33.11 -40.20
CA ILE A 208 -10.77 -31.88 -39.43
C ILE A 208 -11.33 -32.07 -38.02
N GLY A 209 -10.50 -31.80 -37.00
CA GLY A 209 -10.84 -32.07 -35.61
C GLY A 209 -10.22 -33.34 -35.02
N ASP A 210 -9.68 -34.24 -35.84
CA ASP A 210 -8.95 -35.41 -35.34
C ASP A 210 -7.70 -34.96 -34.57
N THR A 211 -7.41 -35.67 -33.47
CA THR A 211 -6.30 -35.35 -32.59
C THR A 211 -5.44 -36.57 -32.32
N ALA A 212 -4.15 -36.35 -32.07
CA ALA A 212 -3.22 -37.43 -31.75
C ALA A 212 -2.12 -36.99 -30.80
N GLY A 213 -1.53 -37.96 -30.12
CA GLY A 213 -0.51 -37.71 -29.12
C GLY A 213 -1.09 -37.03 -27.88
N GLY A 214 -0.29 -36.20 -27.22
CA GLY A 214 -0.65 -35.58 -25.95
C GLY A 214 0.57 -35.45 -25.06
N ARG A 215 0.89 -34.24 -24.64
CA ARG A 215 1.95 -33.94 -23.68
C ARG A 215 1.43 -32.97 -22.66
N SER A 216 1.51 -33.36 -21.39
CA SER A 216 1.26 -32.43 -20.29
C SER A 216 2.51 -31.61 -20.05
N PHE A 217 2.30 -30.36 -19.64
CA PHE A 217 3.36 -29.47 -19.20
C PHE A 217 2.83 -28.56 -18.10
N GLU A 218 3.75 -27.97 -17.34
CA GLU A 218 3.40 -27.17 -16.17
C GLU A 218 4.10 -25.81 -16.21
N ILE A 219 3.40 -24.80 -15.70
CA ILE A 219 3.94 -23.47 -15.45
C ILE A 219 3.87 -23.21 -13.95
N ASN A 220 5.00 -22.88 -13.34
CA ASN A 220 5.10 -22.56 -11.93
C ASN A 220 5.12 -21.05 -11.72
N VAL A 221 4.19 -20.56 -10.90
CA VAL A 221 4.07 -19.16 -10.51
C VAL A 221 4.24 -19.05 -9.00
N GLN A 222 5.30 -18.37 -8.57
CA GLN A 222 5.59 -18.10 -7.16
C GLN A 222 5.14 -16.67 -6.83
N CYS A 223 4.22 -16.52 -5.87
CA CYS A 223 3.76 -15.23 -5.40
C CYS A 223 4.08 -15.01 -3.91
N LYS A 224 4.01 -13.74 -3.50
CA LYS A 224 4.09 -13.28 -2.11
C LYS A 224 3.02 -12.20 -1.89
N GLY A 225 2.39 -12.19 -0.72
CA GLY A 225 1.33 -11.23 -0.38
C GLY A 225 -0.05 -11.59 -0.91
N SER A 226 -0.27 -12.87 -1.26
CA SER A 226 -1.57 -13.40 -1.68
C SER A 226 -2.29 -12.60 -2.77
N PRO A 227 -1.61 -12.20 -3.87
CA PRO A 227 -2.27 -11.48 -4.95
C PRO A 227 -3.32 -12.35 -5.66
N ASN A 228 -4.31 -11.68 -6.24
CA ASN A 228 -5.23 -12.30 -7.19
C ASN A 228 -4.62 -12.21 -8.59
N ALA A 229 -4.44 -13.36 -9.26
CA ALA A 229 -3.76 -13.42 -10.54
C ALA A 229 -4.66 -13.95 -11.66
N ASN A 230 -4.34 -13.54 -12.88
CA ASN A 230 -4.89 -14.06 -14.14
C ASN A 230 -3.74 -14.47 -15.05
N ILE A 231 -4.01 -15.40 -15.97
CA ILE A 231 -3.12 -15.70 -17.08
C ILE A 231 -3.83 -15.41 -18.39
N THR A 232 -3.10 -14.90 -19.37
CA THR A 232 -3.59 -14.67 -20.74
C THR A 232 -2.65 -15.39 -21.68
N TRP A 233 -3.20 -16.08 -22.68
CA TRP A 233 -2.42 -16.76 -23.71
C TRP A 233 -2.54 -16.03 -25.04
N GLU A 234 -1.40 -15.70 -25.62
CA GLU A 234 -1.28 -15.07 -26.94
C GLU A 234 -0.64 -16.06 -27.92
N PRO A 235 -1.35 -16.49 -28.96
CA PRO A 235 -0.85 -17.45 -29.93
C PRO A 235 0.03 -16.76 -30.97
N GLY A 236 1.10 -17.40 -31.44
CA GLY A 236 1.89 -16.87 -32.55
C GLY A 236 1.08 -16.78 -33.86
N LYS A 237 0.27 -17.81 -34.15
CA LYS A 237 -0.70 -17.85 -35.25
C LYS A 237 -1.84 -18.78 -34.83
N THR A 238 -3.09 -18.32 -34.86
CA THR A 238 -4.23 -19.05 -34.24
C THR A 238 -5.31 -19.47 -35.23
N ASN A 239 -6.07 -20.49 -34.84
CA ASN A 239 -7.34 -20.88 -35.41
C ASN A 239 -8.39 -21.00 -34.28
N THR A 240 -9.59 -21.50 -34.59
CA THR A 240 -10.62 -21.76 -33.59
C THR A 240 -10.20 -22.89 -32.62
N ASN A 241 -10.83 -22.94 -31.44
CA ASN A 241 -10.78 -24.08 -30.52
C ASN A 241 -9.40 -24.35 -29.86
N GLY A 242 -8.67 -23.30 -29.45
CA GLY A 242 -7.39 -23.43 -28.74
C GLY A 242 -6.25 -24.00 -29.59
N VAL A 243 -6.37 -23.90 -30.92
CA VAL A 243 -5.37 -24.43 -31.86
C VAL A 243 -4.40 -23.35 -32.29
N ILE A 244 -3.11 -23.61 -32.05
CA ILE A 244 -1.99 -22.85 -32.59
C ILE A 244 -1.61 -23.47 -33.93
N ASN A 245 -1.62 -22.67 -34.98
CA ASN A 245 -1.18 -23.10 -36.30
C ASN A 245 0.34 -23.33 -36.29
N ALA A 246 0.76 -24.32 -37.08
CA ALA A 246 2.17 -24.56 -37.33
C ALA A 246 2.86 -23.28 -37.89
N ASP A 247 4.04 -22.97 -37.38
CA ASP A 247 4.83 -21.81 -37.80
C ASP A 247 5.55 -22.07 -39.15
N SER A 248 6.23 -21.04 -39.67
CA SER A 248 6.92 -21.10 -40.96
C SER A 248 8.12 -22.06 -41.01
N THR A 249 8.58 -22.59 -39.88
CA THR A 249 9.66 -23.59 -39.82
C THR A 249 9.15 -25.03 -39.91
N SER A 250 7.82 -25.21 -39.91
CA SER A 250 7.16 -26.51 -40.03
C SER A 250 7.11 -26.98 -41.49
N SER A 251 7.26 -28.29 -41.71
CA SER A 251 7.15 -28.90 -43.04
C SER A 251 5.86 -29.69 -43.26
N ALA A 252 5.18 -30.11 -42.19
CA ALA A 252 3.85 -30.70 -42.31
C ALA A 252 2.78 -29.64 -42.59
N THR A 253 1.79 -30.00 -43.38
CA THR A 253 0.61 -29.17 -43.67
C THR A 253 -0.65 -29.80 -43.10
N GLY A 254 -1.64 -28.96 -42.78
CA GLY A 254 -2.94 -29.40 -42.25
C GLY A 254 -2.95 -29.85 -40.79
N ILE A 255 -1.88 -29.58 -40.04
CA ILE A 255 -1.75 -29.90 -38.61
C ILE A 255 -1.42 -28.62 -37.83
N GLY A 256 -2.05 -28.48 -36.66
CA GLY A 256 -1.69 -27.52 -35.62
C GLY A 256 -1.51 -28.19 -34.27
N ILE A 257 -1.23 -27.40 -33.23
CA ILE A 257 -1.12 -27.84 -31.84
C ILE A 257 -2.30 -27.28 -31.06
N GLN A 258 -3.15 -28.13 -30.53
CA GLN A 258 -4.24 -27.73 -29.63
C GLN A 258 -3.74 -27.70 -28.19
N MET A 259 -3.96 -26.58 -27.52
CA MET A 259 -3.74 -26.39 -26.09
C MET A 259 -5.03 -26.60 -25.30
N LEU A 260 -4.91 -27.34 -24.21
CA LEU A 260 -5.99 -27.65 -23.28
C LEU A 260 -5.61 -27.24 -21.85
N ASP A 261 -6.60 -26.80 -21.08
CA ASP A 261 -6.48 -26.61 -19.64
C ASP A 261 -6.47 -27.94 -18.86
N ASP A 262 -6.41 -27.84 -17.53
CA ASP A 262 -6.40 -28.97 -16.60
C ASP A 262 -7.69 -29.82 -16.62
N LYS A 263 -8.74 -29.33 -17.27
CA LYS A 263 -10.05 -29.99 -17.43
C LYS A 263 -10.28 -30.46 -18.87
N ASP A 264 -9.21 -30.54 -19.67
CA ASP A 264 -9.23 -30.88 -21.10
C ASP A 264 -10.10 -29.93 -21.95
N ASN A 265 -10.40 -28.71 -21.48
CA ASN A 265 -11.05 -27.69 -22.30
C ASN A 265 -10.03 -26.94 -23.15
N PRO A 266 -10.36 -26.61 -24.41
CA PRO A 266 -9.54 -25.77 -25.25
C PRO A 266 -9.22 -24.41 -24.61
N VAL A 267 -7.93 -24.06 -24.58
CA VAL A 267 -7.49 -22.76 -24.10
C VAL A 267 -8.09 -21.66 -24.97
N LYS A 268 -8.64 -20.64 -24.32
CA LYS A 268 -9.14 -19.43 -24.99
C LYS A 268 -8.02 -18.42 -25.09
N PHE A 269 -7.56 -18.18 -26.31
CA PHE A 269 -6.53 -17.19 -26.61
C PHE A 269 -7.08 -15.77 -26.54
N GLY A 270 -6.28 -14.83 -26.06
CA GLY A 270 -6.66 -13.41 -25.88
C GLY A 270 -7.64 -13.14 -24.74
N GLU A 271 -8.12 -14.18 -24.04
CA GLU A 271 -9.01 -14.04 -22.89
C GLU A 271 -8.24 -14.23 -21.57
N GLN A 272 -8.53 -13.36 -20.59
CA GLN A 272 -8.04 -13.53 -19.23
C GLN A 272 -8.73 -14.71 -18.57
N GLN A 273 -7.93 -15.66 -18.08
CA GLN A 273 -8.40 -16.80 -17.29
C GLN A 273 -7.94 -16.63 -15.84
N ALA A 274 -8.88 -16.73 -14.92
CA ALA A 274 -8.64 -16.48 -13.51
C ALA A 274 -7.82 -17.60 -12.87
N LEU A 275 -6.68 -17.24 -12.28
CA LEU A 275 -5.94 -18.10 -11.38
C LEU A 275 -6.42 -17.96 -9.93
N GLY A 276 -7.10 -16.85 -9.60
CA GLY A 276 -7.54 -16.56 -8.24
C GLY A 276 -6.37 -16.18 -7.33
N VAL A 277 -6.56 -16.33 -6.02
CA VAL A 277 -5.56 -15.93 -5.03
C VAL A 277 -4.41 -16.95 -4.98
N ILE A 278 -3.17 -16.46 -5.09
CA ILE A 278 -1.96 -17.28 -5.01
C ILE A 278 -1.16 -16.91 -3.76
N ASN A 279 -1.21 -17.75 -2.72
CA ASN A 279 -0.54 -17.49 -1.45
C ASN A 279 0.99 -17.66 -1.52
N SER A 280 1.45 -18.64 -2.27
CA SER A 280 2.87 -18.99 -2.43
C SER A 280 3.11 -19.55 -3.83
N LEU A 281 3.40 -20.84 -3.97
CA LEU A 281 3.59 -21.50 -5.25
C LEU A 281 2.23 -21.97 -5.81
N LYS A 282 1.99 -21.69 -7.08
CA LYS A 282 0.91 -22.29 -7.86
C LYS A 282 1.46 -22.93 -9.12
N THR A 283 1.17 -24.22 -9.28
CA THR A 283 1.46 -24.98 -10.49
C THR A 283 0.23 -24.96 -11.39
N LEU A 284 0.41 -24.53 -12.63
CA LEU A 284 -0.62 -24.49 -13.67
C LEU A 284 -0.35 -25.63 -14.64
N SER A 285 -1.24 -26.62 -14.67
CA SER A 285 -1.10 -27.79 -15.55
C SER A 285 -1.89 -27.57 -16.84
N TYR A 286 -1.23 -27.82 -17.97
CA TYR A 286 -1.81 -27.72 -19.30
C TYR A 286 -1.43 -28.96 -20.12
N LYS A 287 -2.10 -29.13 -21.26
CA LYS A 287 -1.81 -30.22 -22.20
C LYS A 287 -1.78 -29.70 -23.63
N ALA A 288 -0.87 -30.24 -24.42
CA ALA A 288 -0.78 -29.99 -25.85
C ALA A 288 -0.99 -31.30 -26.62
N ARG A 289 -1.72 -31.25 -27.74
CA ARG A 289 -1.90 -32.39 -28.67
C ARG A 289 -1.92 -31.93 -30.11
N TYR A 290 -1.60 -32.82 -31.05
CA TYR A 290 -1.75 -32.52 -32.47
C TYR A 290 -3.24 -32.42 -32.83
N TYR A 291 -3.58 -31.53 -33.75
CA TYR A 291 -4.94 -31.29 -34.21
C TYR A 291 -4.98 -31.09 -35.73
N GLN A 292 -5.88 -31.80 -36.41
CA GLN A 292 -6.06 -31.66 -37.86
C GLN A 292 -6.84 -30.39 -38.21
N THR A 293 -6.19 -29.47 -38.93
CA THR A 293 -6.74 -28.15 -39.31
C THR A 293 -7.23 -28.07 -40.75
N SER A 294 -6.90 -29.05 -41.60
CA SER A 294 -7.32 -29.11 -43.00
C SER A 294 -7.67 -30.54 -43.42
N HIS A 295 -8.48 -30.68 -44.48
CA HIS A 295 -8.81 -31.98 -45.07
C HIS A 295 -7.57 -32.72 -45.58
N MET A 296 -6.55 -31.99 -46.04
CA MET A 296 -5.32 -32.58 -46.56
C MET A 296 -4.18 -32.40 -45.55
N VAL A 297 -3.67 -33.53 -45.06
CA VAL A 297 -2.52 -33.60 -44.15
C VAL A 297 -1.31 -34.17 -44.87
N THR A 298 -0.15 -33.55 -44.70
CA THR A 298 1.15 -34.07 -45.18
C THR A 298 2.06 -34.43 -44.02
N ALA A 299 2.98 -35.37 -44.25
CA ALA A 299 3.98 -35.73 -43.26
C ALA A 299 5.09 -34.67 -43.21
N GLY A 300 5.62 -34.41 -42.01
CA GLY A 300 6.67 -33.42 -41.79
C GLY A 300 6.78 -33.03 -40.32
N SER A 301 7.62 -32.03 -40.03
CA SER A 301 7.75 -31.42 -38.70
C SER A 301 6.63 -30.41 -38.46
N VAL A 302 6.27 -30.24 -37.18
CA VAL A 302 5.31 -29.24 -36.70
C VAL A 302 5.93 -28.54 -35.51
N ASN A 303 6.15 -27.24 -35.66
CA ASN A 303 6.62 -26.32 -34.63
C ASN A 303 5.53 -25.27 -34.41
N ALA A 304 5.30 -24.90 -33.16
CA ALA A 304 4.33 -23.89 -32.76
C ALA A 304 4.80 -23.20 -31.49
N THR A 305 4.50 -21.91 -31.37
CA THR A 305 4.85 -21.09 -30.20
C THR A 305 3.61 -20.34 -29.70
N ALA A 306 3.46 -20.30 -28.38
CA ALA A 306 2.49 -19.46 -27.67
C ALA A 306 3.22 -18.66 -26.60
N THR A 307 2.77 -17.44 -26.37
CA THR A 307 3.22 -16.60 -25.27
C THR A 307 2.15 -16.60 -24.19
N PHE A 308 2.56 -16.55 -22.93
CA PHE A 308 1.63 -16.34 -21.82
C PHE A 308 2.06 -15.14 -20.98
N THR A 309 1.09 -14.45 -20.42
CA THR A 309 1.28 -13.30 -19.52
C THR A 309 0.54 -13.58 -18.22
N VAL A 310 1.21 -13.39 -17.08
CA VAL A 310 0.58 -13.48 -15.75
C VAL A 310 0.44 -12.09 -15.18
N ASP A 311 -0.80 -11.63 -15.04
CA ASP A 311 -1.15 -10.35 -14.43
C ASP A 311 -1.63 -10.57 -13.00
N TYR A 312 -1.33 -9.66 -12.08
CA TYR A 312 -1.74 -9.79 -10.69
C TYR A 312 -2.16 -8.47 -10.04
N LYS A 313 -3.05 -8.55 -9.05
CA LYS A 313 -3.64 -7.44 -8.28
C LYS A 313 -3.79 -7.80 -6.81
#